data_AF-A0A7C4C5H1-F1
#
_entry.id   AF-A0A7C4C5H1-F1
#
_cell.length_a   1.000
_cell.length_b   1.000
_cell.length_c   1.000
_cell.angle_alpha   90.00
_cell.angle_beta   90.00
_cell.angle_gamma   90.00
#
_symmetry.space_group_name_H-M   'P 1'
#
loop_
_entity.id
_entity.type
_entity.pdbx_description
1 polymer ?
#
loop_
_entity_poly.entity_id
_entity_poly.type
_entity_poly.pdbx_seq_one_letter_code
_entity_poly.pdbx_strand_id
1 'polypeptide(L)'
;MLSKLIEFFKGIFCSTEINKIRELENKIKELEEKYNIDCSYYEERIKELENLLLKSIELPDFSYLSGKVIEIDPRNYIKGVNNVDVADWLYYALDYNDWIDVLNKISKTFKAVWKEEVFDCDDFSLLFSAMLAYSVYKSGFNKQFAFGIAWSYTHAYNIFIDKSGKVWIFEPQTNKVIGELGKTTKPYDTVEVWFCG
;
A
#
# COMPACT_ATOMS: atom_id res chain seq x y z
N MET A 1 40.37 22.42 -20.75
CA MET A 1 40.09 23.65 -21.53
C MET A 1 40.56 24.91 -20.79
N LEU A 2 40.29 25.03 -19.47
CA LEU A 2 40.76 26.15 -18.64
C LEU A 2 42.29 26.26 -18.47
N SER A 3 43.01 25.13 -18.38
CA SER A 3 44.48 25.15 -18.26
C SER A 3 45.18 25.83 -19.43
N LYS A 4 44.60 25.75 -20.64
CA LYS A 4 45.07 26.48 -21.83
C LYS A 4 44.71 27.97 -21.80
N LEU A 5 43.61 28.33 -21.15
CA LEU A 5 43.23 29.74 -20.91
C LEU A 5 44.22 30.40 -19.92
N ILE A 6 44.58 29.72 -18.83
CA ILE A 6 45.48 30.28 -17.82
C ILE A 6 46.87 30.61 -18.40
N GLU A 7 47.40 29.78 -19.30
CA GLU A 7 48.67 30.09 -19.98
C GLU A 7 48.61 31.31 -20.89
N PHE A 8 47.49 31.49 -21.59
CA PHE A 8 47.28 32.64 -22.48
C PHE A 8 47.23 33.97 -21.71
N PHE A 9 46.75 33.95 -20.47
CA PHE A 9 46.55 35.13 -19.63
C PHE A 9 47.72 35.47 -18.68
N LYS A 10 48.82 34.70 -18.68
CA LYS A 10 50.02 34.93 -17.85
C LYS A 10 50.68 36.30 -18.05
N GLY A 11 50.40 37.00 -19.15
CA GLY A 11 50.90 38.36 -19.42
C GLY A 11 49.95 39.50 -19.01
N ILE A 12 48.72 39.20 -18.55
CA ILE A 12 47.65 40.19 -18.34
C ILE A 12 47.24 40.29 -16.85
N PHE A 13 47.30 39.19 -16.10
CA PHE A 13 46.85 39.14 -14.70
C PHE A 13 48.01 39.18 -13.69
N CYS A 14 47.78 39.81 -12.54
CA CYS A 14 48.75 39.86 -11.45
C CYS A 14 48.87 38.49 -10.76
N SER A 15 50.04 38.17 -10.20
CA SER A 15 50.32 36.89 -9.54
C SER A 15 49.32 36.54 -8.42
N THR A 16 48.75 37.55 -7.76
CA THR A 16 47.71 37.41 -6.74
C THR A 16 46.40 36.83 -7.29
N GLU A 17 45.99 37.25 -8.48
CA GLU A 17 44.73 36.80 -9.10
C GLU A 17 44.84 35.34 -9.58
N ILE A 18 46.00 34.97 -10.13
CA ILE A 18 46.30 33.58 -10.53
C ILE A 18 46.26 32.64 -9.30
N ASN A 19 46.80 33.07 -8.16
CA ASN A 19 46.76 32.26 -6.93
C ASN A 19 45.33 32.06 -6.42
N LYS A 20 44.50 33.11 -6.47
CA LYS A 20 43.08 33.02 -6.08
C LYS A 20 42.28 32.10 -7.00
N ILE A 21 42.55 32.12 -8.31
CA ILE A 21 41.92 31.19 -9.26
C ILE A 21 42.28 29.74 -8.90
N ARG A 22 43.56 29.45 -8.63
CA ARG A 22 44.00 28.11 -8.21
C ARG A 22 43.36 27.65 -6.89
N GLU A 23 43.22 28.55 -5.92
CA GLU A 23 42.55 28.26 -4.66
C GLU A 23 41.07 27.91 -4.88
N LEU A 24 40.38 28.67 -5.72
CA LEU A 24 38.98 28.39 -6.09
C LEU A 24 38.85 27.07 -6.87
N GLU A 25 39.77 26.76 -7.77
CA GLU A 25 39.80 25.48 -8.50
C GLU A 25 39.94 24.29 -7.54
N ASN A 26 40.88 24.39 -6.58
CA ASN A 26 41.05 23.36 -5.56
C ASN A 26 39.78 23.21 -4.71
N LYS A 27 39.17 24.33 -4.29
CA LYS A 27 37.94 24.31 -3.50
C LYS A 27 36.75 23.73 -4.27
N ILE A 28 36.62 24.04 -5.57
CA ILE A 28 35.58 23.44 -6.43
C ILE A 28 35.79 21.92 -6.49
N LYS A 29 37.02 21.47 -6.72
CA LYS A 29 37.33 20.04 -6.77
C LYS A 29 37.02 19.33 -5.44
N GLU A 30 37.38 19.94 -4.32
CA GLU A 30 37.04 19.43 -2.98
C GLU A 30 35.52 19.34 -2.77
N LEU A 31 34.77 20.35 -3.22
CA LEU A 31 33.31 20.38 -3.12
C LEU A 31 32.64 19.35 -4.05
N GLU A 32 33.17 19.14 -5.26
CA GLU A 32 32.69 18.09 -6.17
C GLU A 32 32.94 16.69 -5.60
N GLU A 33 34.12 16.46 -5.01
CA GLU A 33 34.44 15.20 -4.35
C GLU A 33 33.51 14.95 -3.16
N LYS A 34 33.31 15.96 -2.30
CA LYS A 34 32.37 15.88 -1.19
C LYS A 34 30.94 15.61 -1.67
N TYR A 35 30.48 16.32 -2.71
CA TYR A 35 29.15 16.13 -3.28
C TYR A 35 28.93 14.68 -3.74
N ASN A 36 29.91 14.10 -4.45
CA ASN A 36 29.81 12.72 -4.90
C ASN A 36 29.78 11.71 -3.74
N ILE A 37 30.56 11.96 -2.69
CA ILE A 37 30.54 11.14 -1.46
C ILE A 37 29.17 11.22 -0.79
N ASP A 38 28.64 12.44 -0.62
CA ASP A 38 27.33 12.66 0.01
C ASP A 38 26.21 12.00 -0.81
N CYS A 39 26.22 12.13 -2.13
CA CYS A 39 25.26 11.45 -3.01
C CYS A 39 25.30 9.93 -2.86
N SER A 40 26.50 9.33 -2.91
CA SER A 40 26.66 7.87 -2.73
C SER A 40 26.14 7.41 -1.37
N TYR A 41 26.42 8.18 -0.30
CA TYR A 41 25.92 7.89 1.05
C TYR A 41 24.38 7.91 1.12
N TYR A 42 23.74 8.94 0.57
CA TYR A 42 22.28 9.04 0.62
C TYR A 42 21.59 8.01 -0.26
N GLU A 43 22.15 7.66 -1.42
CA GLU A 43 21.63 6.58 -2.26
C GLU A 43 21.68 5.22 -1.56
N GLU A 44 22.79 4.89 -0.90
CA GLU A 44 22.90 3.68 -0.08
C GLU A 44 21.91 3.70 1.08
N ARG A 45 21.76 4.84 1.76
CA ARG A 45 20.84 4.98 2.89
C ARG A 45 19.38 4.85 2.47
N ILE A 46 18.99 5.39 1.32
CA ILE A 46 17.64 5.23 0.76
C ILE A 46 17.36 3.75 0.51
N LYS A 47 18.26 3.04 -0.18
CA LYS A 47 18.12 1.60 -0.44
C LYS A 47 18.02 0.79 0.84
N GLU A 48 18.80 1.13 1.87
CA GLU A 48 18.74 0.46 3.17
C GLU A 48 17.37 0.68 3.82
N LEU A 49 16.88 1.92 3.84
CA LEU A 49 15.58 2.27 4.43
C LEU A 49 14.43 1.63 3.65
N GLU A 50 14.47 1.59 2.32
CA GLU A 50 13.50 0.88 1.49
C GLU A 50 13.48 -0.62 1.84
N ASN A 51 14.64 -1.25 1.96
CA ASN A 51 14.74 -2.66 2.36
C ASN A 51 14.21 -2.90 3.78
N LEU A 52 14.50 -2.00 4.72
CA LEU A 52 13.96 -2.08 6.08
C LEU A 52 12.44 -1.88 6.09
N LEU A 53 11.92 -0.96 5.29
CA LEU A 53 10.48 -0.71 5.14
C LEU A 53 9.79 -1.94 4.56
N LEU A 54 10.32 -2.52 3.49
CA LEU A 54 9.80 -3.75 2.87
C LEU A 54 9.84 -4.93 3.84
N LYS A 55 10.88 -5.05 4.67
CA LYS A 55 10.97 -6.07 5.72
C LYS A 55 10.03 -5.80 6.90
N SER A 56 9.70 -4.55 7.17
CA SER A 56 8.88 -4.16 8.32
C SER A 56 7.39 -4.48 8.13
N ILE A 57 6.91 -4.57 6.89
CA ILE A 57 5.53 -4.97 6.60
C ILE A 57 5.47 -6.51 6.63
N GLU A 58 5.44 -7.07 7.84
CA GLU A 58 5.17 -8.49 8.04
C GLU A 58 3.70 -8.79 7.74
N LEU A 59 3.42 -9.11 6.47
CA LEU A 59 2.11 -9.59 6.08
C LEU A 59 1.88 -11.03 6.55
N PRO A 60 0.69 -11.34 7.10
CA PRO A 60 0.37 -12.67 7.59
C PRO A 60 0.37 -13.70 6.46
N ASP A 61 0.82 -14.91 6.81
CA ASP A 61 0.71 -16.11 6.00
C ASP A 61 -0.58 -16.86 6.36
N PHE A 62 -1.36 -17.22 5.34
CA PHE A 62 -2.63 -17.91 5.39
C PHE A 62 -2.57 -19.33 4.80
N SER A 63 -1.38 -19.87 4.54
CA SER A 63 -1.18 -21.22 4.01
C SER A 63 -1.90 -22.31 4.82
N TYR A 64 -2.07 -22.11 6.14
CA TYR A 64 -2.82 -22.99 7.05
C TYR A 64 -4.33 -23.07 6.77
N LEU A 65 -4.87 -22.16 5.94
CA LEU A 65 -6.25 -22.20 5.46
C LEU A 65 -6.40 -23.01 4.17
N SER A 66 -5.30 -23.51 3.59
CA SER A 66 -5.35 -24.40 2.43
C SER A 66 -6.15 -25.67 2.78
N GLY A 67 -7.21 -25.94 2.00
CA GLY A 67 -8.18 -27.00 2.28
C GLY A 67 -9.37 -26.60 3.16
N LYS A 68 -9.39 -25.37 3.69
CA LYS A 68 -10.53 -24.78 4.41
C LYS A 68 -11.31 -23.76 3.60
N VAL A 69 -11.07 -23.66 2.30
CA VAL A 69 -11.76 -22.72 1.40
C VAL A 69 -12.81 -23.43 0.57
N ILE A 70 -13.83 -22.70 0.12
CA ILE A 70 -14.70 -23.12 -1.00
C ILE A 70 -14.70 -22.03 -2.07
N GLU A 71 -14.86 -22.40 -3.33
CA GLU A 71 -15.01 -21.43 -4.42
C GLU A 71 -16.46 -20.93 -4.49
N ILE A 72 -16.62 -19.62 -4.60
CA ILE A 72 -17.91 -18.97 -4.75
C ILE A 72 -17.87 -17.90 -5.84
N ASP A 73 -19.03 -17.59 -6.39
CA ASP A 73 -19.27 -16.40 -7.21
C ASP A 73 -20.01 -15.35 -6.37
N PRO A 74 -19.37 -14.22 -5.99
CA PRO A 74 -19.98 -13.18 -5.16
C PRO A 74 -21.31 -12.64 -5.68
N ARG A 75 -21.51 -12.62 -7.00
CA ARG A 75 -22.72 -12.10 -7.66
C ARG A 75 -23.98 -12.87 -7.25
N ASN A 76 -23.84 -14.13 -6.83
CA ASN A 76 -24.98 -14.96 -6.40
C ASN A 76 -25.51 -14.58 -5.00
N TYR A 77 -24.71 -13.87 -4.20
CA TYR A 77 -25.00 -13.59 -2.79
C TYR A 77 -25.37 -12.13 -2.53
N ILE A 78 -24.94 -11.21 -3.40
CA ILE A 78 -25.20 -9.79 -3.24
C ILE A 78 -26.50 -9.43 -3.95
N LYS A 79 -27.50 -9.03 -3.17
CA LYS A 79 -28.84 -8.68 -3.65
C LYS A 79 -29.23 -7.29 -3.17
N GLY A 80 -29.97 -6.56 -4.01
CA GLY A 80 -30.49 -5.23 -3.65
C GLY A 80 -29.43 -4.12 -3.63
N VAL A 81 -28.26 -4.37 -4.20
CA VAL A 81 -27.20 -3.38 -4.42
C VAL A 81 -27.27 -2.93 -5.88
N ASN A 82 -27.07 -1.64 -6.15
CA ASN A 82 -27.23 -1.07 -7.49
C ASN A 82 -26.14 -1.53 -8.45
N ASN A 83 -24.89 -1.57 -7.98
CA ASN A 83 -23.74 -1.98 -8.76
C ASN A 83 -22.91 -3.06 -8.03
N VAL A 84 -22.56 -4.12 -8.75
CA VAL A 84 -21.73 -5.22 -8.23
C VAL A 84 -20.67 -5.55 -9.28
N ASP A 85 -19.48 -5.02 -9.08
CA ASP A 85 -18.33 -5.26 -9.92
C ASP A 85 -17.45 -6.36 -9.33
N VAL A 86 -17.04 -7.30 -10.18
CA VAL A 86 -16.14 -8.39 -9.81
C VAL A 86 -15.02 -8.47 -10.84
N ALA A 87 -13.77 -8.47 -10.36
CA ALA A 87 -12.61 -8.59 -11.24
C ALA A 87 -12.42 -10.04 -11.75
N ASP A 88 -12.78 -11.03 -10.92
CA ASP A 88 -12.70 -12.45 -11.26
C ASP A 88 -14.06 -13.15 -11.19
N TRP A 89 -14.13 -14.33 -11.80
CA TRP A 89 -15.35 -15.16 -11.76
C TRP A 89 -15.57 -15.86 -10.43
N LEU A 90 -14.50 -16.27 -9.74
CA LEU A 90 -14.55 -17.13 -8.56
C LEU A 90 -13.56 -16.66 -7.50
N TYR A 91 -14.00 -16.76 -6.25
CA TYR A 91 -13.27 -16.34 -5.05
C TYR A 91 -13.32 -17.41 -3.97
N TYR A 92 -12.39 -17.39 -3.03
CA TYR A 92 -12.39 -18.28 -1.88
C TYR A 92 -13.19 -17.72 -0.69
N ALA A 93 -14.23 -18.44 -0.29
CA ALA A 93 -14.94 -18.17 0.95
C ALA A 93 -14.40 -19.03 2.10
N LEU A 94 -14.33 -18.43 3.28
CA LEU A 94 -13.92 -19.04 4.54
C LEU A 94 -15.10 -19.21 5.48
N ASP A 95 -14.94 -20.05 6.51
CA ASP A 95 -15.89 -20.04 7.63
C ASP A 95 -15.80 -18.70 8.37
N TYR A 96 -16.91 -18.27 8.98
CA TYR A 96 -16.96 -16.97 9.68
C TYR A 96 -15.81 -16.78 10.67
N ASN A 97 -15.47 -17.80 11.47
CA ASN A 97 -14.40 -17.70 12.46
C ASN A 97 -12.99 -17.61 11.82
N ASP A 98 -12.78 -18.28 10.68
CA ASP A 98 -11.52 -18.16 9.93
C ASP A 98 -11.40 -16.76 9.32
N TRP A 99 -12.51 -16.18 8.84
CA TRP A 99 -12.56 -14.76 8.45
C TRP A 99 -12.15 -13.83 9.59
N ILE A 100 -12.70 -14.00 10.78
CA ILE A 100 -12.33 -13.18 11.95
C ILE A 100 -10.83 -13.29 12.25
N ASP A 101 -10.23 -14.48 12.16
CA ASP A 101 -8.78 -14.65 12.35
C ASP A 101 -7.98 -13.90 11.27
N VAL A 102 -8.37 -14.02 10.00
CA VAL A 102 -7.74 -13.31 8.87
C VAL A 102 -7.79 -11.79 9.08
N LEU A 103 -8.95 -11.24 9.38
CA LEU A 103 -9.15 -9.80 9.56
C LEU A 103 -8.32 -9.27 10.74
N ASN A 104 -8.32 -9.99 11.87
CA ASN A 104 -7.49 -9.65 13.03
C ASN A 104 -5.98 -9.70 12.77
N LYS A 105 -5.54 -10.52 11.81
CA LYS A 105 -4.12 -10.58 11.41
C LYS A 105 -3.76 -9.42 10.51
N ILE A 106 -4.60 -9.09 9.53
CA ILE A 106 -4.39 -7.93 8.65
C ILE A 106 -4.45 -6.62 9.44
N SER A 107 -5.40 -6.46 10.38
CA SER A 107 -5.52 -5.23 11.17
C SER A 107 -4.30 -4.93 12.05
N LYS A 108 -3.40 -5.90 12.25
CA LYS A 108 -2.15 -5.74 13.02
C LYS A 108 -0.97 -5.32 12.16
N THR A 109 -1.06 -5.41 10.84
CA THR A 109 0.06 -5.09 9.93
C THR A 109 0.25 -3.60 9.73
N PHE A 110 -0.77 -2.80 10.03
CA PHE A 110 -0.72 -1.35 9.86
C PHE A 110 -1.44 -0.61 10.98
N LYS A 111 -1.03 0.64 11.17
CA LYS A 111 -1.74 1.61 12.01
C LYS A 111 -1.89 2.88 11.21
N ALA A 112 -3.09 3.13 10.73
CA ALA A 112 -3.44 4.38 10.09
C ALA A 112 -4.32 5.21 11.03
N VAL A 113 -4.23 6.54 10.88
CA VAL A 113 -5.05 7.49 11.64
C VAL A 113 -5.94 8.18 10.63
N TRP A 114 -7.25 8.17 10.90
CA TRP A 114 -8.21 8.86 10.06
C TRP A 114 -7.89 10.35 9.97
N LYS A 115 -7.93 10.87 8.75
CA LYS A 115 -7.76 12.27 8.45
C LYS A 115 -8.67 12.64 7.29
N GLU A 116 -9.62 13.53 7.56
CA GLU A 116 -10.56 14.06 6.58
C GLU A 116 -9.87 14.45 5.26
N GLU A 117 -10.40 13.97 4.13
CA GLU A 117 -9.93 14.23 2.75
C GLU A 117 -8.48 13.83 2.44
N VAL A 118 -7.80 13.10 3.33
CA VAL A 118 -6.39 12.69 3.15
C VAL A 118 -6.20 11.18 3.37
N PHE A 119 -6.87 10.65 4.38
CA PHE A 119 -6.87 9.23 4.69
C PHE A 119 -8.20 8.90 5.38
N ASP A 120 -9.26 8.80 4.57
CA ASP A 120 -10.61 8.60 5.06
C ASP A 120 -11.14 7.17 4.78
N CYS A 121 -12.46 6.99 4.86
CA CYS A 121 -13.11 5.69 4.87
C CYS A 121 -12.78 4.86 3.62
N ASP A 122 -12.64 5.50 2.45
CA ASP A 122 -12.29 4.81 1.21
C ASP A 122 -10.83 4.35 1.21
N ASP A 123 -9.90 5.18 1.69
CA ASP A 123 -8.47 4.87 1.84
C ASP A 123 -8.26 3.69 2.79
N PHE A 124 -8.98 3.65 3.92
CA PHE A 124 -8.93 2.50 4.83
C PHE A 124 -9.42 1.22 4.14
N SER A 125 -10.53 1.30 3.41
CA SER A 125 -11.13 0.13 2.76
C SER A 125 -10.27 -0.40 1.62
N LEU A 126 -9.63 0.51 0.87
CA LEU A 126 -8.69 0.19 -0.20
C LEU A 126 -7.40 -0.41 0.35
N LEU A 127 -6.79 0.20 1.37
CA LEU A 127 -5.56 -0.30 1.98
C LEU A 127 -5.76 -1.69 2.58
N PHE A 128 -6.87 -1.91 3.29
CA PHE A 128 -7.18 -3.22 3.89
C PHE A 128 -7.33 -4.30 2.82
N SER A 129 -8.05 -4.01 1.73
CA SER A 129 -8.19 -4.92 0.59
C SER A 129 -6.86 -5.23 -0.07
N ALA A 130 -6.00 -4.22 -0.27
CA ALA A 130 -4.68 -4.41 -0.87
C ALA A 130 -3.77 -5.30 0.00
N MET A 131 -3.75 -5.08 1.32
CA MET A 131 -2.98 -5.91 2.24
C MET A 131 -3.47 -7.35 2.29
N LEU A 132 -4.78 -7.55 2.33
CA LEU A 132 -5.36 -8.89 2.28
C LEU A 132 -5.00 -9.60 0.97
N ALA A 133 -5.19 -8.92 -0.16
CA ALA A 133 -4.92 -9.52 -1.48
C ALA A 133 -3.46 -9.95 -1.61
N TYR A 134 -2.52 -9.12 -1.16
CA TYR A 134 -1.10 -9.46 -1.21
C TYR A 134 -0.73 -10.58 -0.22
N SER A 135 -1.34 -10.60 0.97
CA SER A 135 -1.22 -11.73 1.90
C SER A 135 -1.71 -13.04 1.29
N VAL A 136 -2.87 -13.05 0.63
CA VAL A 136 -3.44 -14.24 -0.01
C VAL A 136 -2.51 -14.75 -1.12
N TYR A 137 -2.01 -13.85 -1.98
CA TYR A 137 -1.00 -14.18 -3.00
C TYR A 137 0.26 -14.82 -2.39
N LYS A 138 0.85 -14.17 -1.37
CA LYS A 138 2.06 -14.65 -0.69
C LYS A 138 1.87 -16.01 -0.02
N SER A 139 0.64 -16.31 0.40
CA SER A 139 0.26 -17.57 1.04
C SER A 139 0.07 -18.73 0.04
N GLY A 140 0.23 -18.47 -1.26
CA GLY A 140 0.20 -19.50 -2.31
C GLY A 140 -1.19 -19.85 -2.83
N PHE A 141 -2.22 -19.06 -2.52
CA PHE A 141 -3.54 -19.23 -3.14
C PHE A 141 -3.51 -18.78 -4.60
N ASN A 142 -4.29 -19.44 -5.45
CA ASN A 142 -4.42 -19.11 -6.87
C ASN A 142 -5.69 -18.30 -7.20
N LYS A 143 -6.44 -17.88 -6.17
CA LYS A 143 -7.60 -16.98 -6.25
C LYS A 143 -7.64 -16.12 -4.99
N GLN A 144 -8.23 -14.94 -5.09
CA GLN A 144 -8.44 -14.08 -3.93
C GLN A 144 -9.51 -14.64 -3.00
N PHE A 145 -9.45 -14.25 -1.73
CA PHE A 145 -10.56 -14.46 -0.82
C PHE A 145 -11.75 -13.58 -1.23
N ALA A 146 -12.97 -14.01 -0.92
CA ALA A 146 -14.20 -13.27 -1.21
C ALA A 146 -14.36 -12.07 -0.27
N PHE A 147 -13.45 -11.11 -0.41
CA PHE A 147 -13.40 -9.84 0.28
C PHE A 147 -13.59 -8.72 -0.74
N GLY A 148 -14.49 -7.79 -0.44
CA GLY A 148 -14.80 -6.67 -1.31
C GLY A 148 -14.73 -5.33 -0.58
N ILE A 149 -14.72 -4.27 -1.37
CA ILE A 149 -14.97 -2.91 -0.92
C ILE A 149 -16.45 -2.61 -1.23
N ALA A 150 -17.11 -1.93 -0.32
CA ALA A 150 -18.50 -1.53 -0.46
C ALA A 150 -18.66 -0.06 -0.13
N TRP A 151 -19.57 0.61 -0.84
CA TRP A 151 -19.89 2.01 -0.64
C TRP A 151 -21.37 2.17 -0.32
N SER A 152 -21.65 3.03 0.64
CA SER A 152 -22.92 3.73 0.75
C SER A 152 -22.77 5.14 0.15
N TYR A 153 -23.80 5.96 0.25
CA TYR A 153 -23.71 7.36 -0.22
C TYR A 153 -22.73 8.23 0.59
N THR A 154 -22.35 7.81 1.78
CA THR A 154 -21.57 8.65 2.71
C THR A 154 -20.42 7.90 3.38
N HIS A 155 -20.18 6.64 3.05
CA HIS A 155 -19.20 5.81 3.73
C HIS A 155 -18.67 4.72 2.81
N ALA A 156 -17.40 4.36 3.01
CA ALA A 156 -16.76 3.22 2.38
C ALA A 156 -16.28 2.27 3.47
N TYR A 157 -16.46 0.98 3.23
CA TYR A 157 -16.13 -0.09 4.16
C TYR A 157 -15.80 -1.35 3.36
N ASN A 158 -15.45 -2.44 4.06
CA ASN A 158 -15.27 -3.72 3.40
C ASN A 158 -16.43 -4.67 3.68
N ILE A 159 -16.53 -5.69 2.85
CA ILE A 159 -17.42 -6.83 3.05
C ILE A 159 -16.68 -8.14 2.84
N PHE A 160 -17.21 -9.22 3.39
CA PHE A 160 -16.75 -10.56 3.05
C PHE A 160 -17.92 -11.53 2.95
N ILE A 161 -17.71 -12.63 2.21
CA ILE A 161 -18.69 -13.70 2.06
C ILE A 161 -18.17 -14.95 2.77
N ASP A 162 -18.96 -15.48 3.70
CA ASP A 162 -18.62 -16.74 4.36
C ASP A 162 -19.09 -17.97 3.57
N LYS A 163 -18.68 -19.18 3.99
CA LYS A 163 -19.10 -20.43 3.34
C LYS A 163 -20.61 -20.67 3.33
N SER A 164 -21.34 -20.05 4.24
CA SER A 164 -22.81 -20.15 4.27
C SER A 164 -23.47 -19.24 3.25
N GLY A 165 -22.70 -18.41 2.54
CA GLY A 165 -23.19 -17.43 1.58
C GLY A 165 -23.68 -16.15 2.21
N LYS A 166 -23.43 -15.93 3.51
CA LYS A 166 -23.77 -14.67 4.17
C LYS A 166 -22.73 -13.63 3.84
N VAL A 167 -23.20 -12.44 3.49
CA VAL A 167 -22.37 -11.27 3.24
C VAL A 167 -22.31 -10.44 4.51
N TRP A 168 -21.11 -10.24 5.03
CA TRP A 168 -20.87 -9.53 6.28
C TRP A 168 -20.19 -8.20 6.02
N ILE A 169 -20.62 -7.16 6.73
CA ILE A 169 -20.02 -5.82 6.70
C ILE A 169 -18.91 -5.75 7.74
N PHE A 170 -17.74 -5.27 7.32
CA PHE A 170 -16.56 -5.08 8.14
C PHE A 170 -16.09 -3.63 8.10
N GLU A 171 -15.91 -3.05 9.29
CA GLU A 171 -15.39 -1.70 9.48
C GLU A 171 -13.85 -1.75 9.69
N PRO A 172 -13.04 -1.45 8.65
CA PRO A 172 -11.59 -1.59 8.70
C PRO A 172 -10.92 -0.62 9.68
N GLN A 173 -11.53 0.53 10.00
CA GLN A 173 -10.97 1.49 10.96
C GLN A 173 -10.97 0.97 12.38
N THR A 174 -12.00 0.18 12.73
CA THR A 174 -12.19 -0.33 14.11
C THR A 174 -11.97 -1.83 14.24
N ASN A 175 -11.71 -2.52 13.12
CA ASN A 175 -11.58 -3.97 13.05
C ASN A 175 -12.82 -4.68 13.64
N LYS A 176 -14.02 -4.28 13.23
CA LYS A 176 -15.29 -4.83 13.73
C LYS A 176 -16.17 -5.31 12.59
N VAL A 177 -16.79 -6.48 12.79
CA VAL A 177 -17.92 -6.91 11.97
C VAL A 177 -19.17 -6.21 12.48
N ILE A 178 -19.85 -5.50 11.59
CA ILE A 178 -21.01 -4.66 11.91
C ILE A 178 -22.30 -5.50 11.88
N GLY A 179 -22.42 -6.39 10.91
CA GLY A 179 -23.61 -7.21 10.73
C GLY A 179 -23.71 -7.78 9.32
N GLU A 180 -24.81 -8.45 9.03
CA GLU A 180 -25.10 -9.01 7.71
C GLU A 180 -25.64 -7.91 6.78
N LEU A 181 -25.17 -7.90 5.54
CA LEU A 181 -25.63 -6.98 4.50
C LEU A 181 -27.16 -7.04 4.35
N GLY A 182 -27.81 -5.87 4.27
CA GLY A 182 -29.27 -5.76 4.17
C GLY A 182 -30.01 -5.85 5.52
N LYS A 183 -29.30 -6.15 6.62
CA LYS A 183 -29.85 -6.07 8.00
C LYS A 183 -29.28 -4.89 8.81
N THR A 184 -28.30 -4.19 8.26
CA THR A 184 -27.69 -3.00 8.83
C THR A 184 -28.48 -1.74 8.46
N THR A 185 -28.17 -0.64 9.13
CA THR A 185 -28.71 0.69 8.82
C THR A 185 -27.56 1.63 8.48
N LYS A 186 -27.87 2.92 8.26
CA LYS A 186 -26.87 3.95 8.00
C LYS A 186 -25.73 3.91 9.04
N PRO A 187 -24.46 4.12 8.64
CA PRO A 187 -24.02 4.49 7.29
C PRO A 187 -23.77 3.32 6.33
N TYR A 188 -24.29 2.13 6.64
CA TYR A 188 -23.99 0.88 5.91
C TYR A 188 -25.11 0.44 4.95
N ASP A 189 -25.86 1.40 4.41
CA ASP A 189 -26.82 1.21 3.33
C ASP A 189 -26.10 1.11 1.98
N THR A 190 -25.55 -0.07 1.70
CA THR A 190 -24.71 -0.35 0.53
C THR A 190 -25.44 -0.07 -0.79
N VAL A 191 -24.81 0.71 -1.66
CA VAL A 191 -25.26 0.99 -3.03
C VAL A 191 -24.35 0.38 -4.09
N GLU A 192 -23.08 0.17 -3.75
CA GLU A 192 -22.07 -0.35 -4.68
C GLU A 192 -21.11 -1.30 -3.97
N VAL A 193 -20.65 -2.31 -4.69
CA VAL A 193 -19.69 -3.30 -4.20
C VAL A 193 -18.69 -3.63 -5.31
N TRP A 194 -17.41 -3.76 -4.92
CA TRP A 194 -16.33 -4.20 -5.78
C TRP A 194 -15.53 -5.33 -5.14
N PHE A 195 -15.33 -6.45 -5.85
CA PHE A 195 -14.34 -7.48 -5.50
C PHE A 195 -13.09 -7.36 -6.37
N CYS A 196 -11.94 -7.18 -5.73
CA CYS A 196 -10.63 -7.13 -6.39
C CYS A 196 -10.11 -8.55 -6.67
N GLY A 197 -9.43 -8.75 -7.80
CA GLY A 197 -8.81 -10.01 -8.23
C GLY A 197 -7.29 -9.93 -8.22
#